data_AF-A0A966URN1-F1
#
_entry.id   AF-A0A966URN1-F1
#
_cell.length_a   1.000
_cell.length_b   1.000
_cell.length_c   1.000
_cell.angle_alpha   90.00
_cell.angle_beta   90.00
_cell.angle_gamma   90.00
#
_symmetry.space_group_name_H-M   'P 1'
#
loop_
_entity.id
_entity.type
_entity.pdbx_description
1 polymer ?
#
loop_
_entity_poly.entity_id
_entity_poly.type
_entity_poly.pdbx_seq_one_letter_code
_entity_poly.pdbx_strand_id
1 'polypeptide(L)'
;MADNVKTTGYPPLFLNAYINAQLERFGLIAESQTMLPPPFIPASVPTNIEDLYNDQIQIRGTEKPILIMYDRLTRFRPTPFYRHKREQLIYFIYTAQDETLLNIMRVITEALDREDAAAQDINSWLKSNPLAYAPTNVFFHNVRVYQADESRDVVELASAKTLFVNKIIIEYDYHTNDTITIGSTSYTNIYT
;
A
#
# COMPACT_ATOMS: atom_id res chain seq x y z
N MET A 1 23.15 -14.34 -12.64
CA MET A 1 21.83 -14.78 -12.11
C MET A 1 20.80 -14.41 -13.13
N ALA A 2 19.77 -15.22 -13.37
CA ALA A 2 18.72 -14.87 -14.32
C ALA A 2 17.92 -13.68 -13.75
N ASP A 3 17.79 -12.61 -14.54
CA ASP A 3 17.03 -11.43 -14.15
C ASP A 3 15.56 -11.82 -13.94
N ASN A 4 15.04 -11.61 -12.74
CA ASN A 4 13.66 -11.91 -12.38
C ASN A 4 12.95 -10.62 -12.01
N VAL A 5 11.74 -10.40 -12.52
CA VAL A 5 10.96 -9.19 -12.17
C VAL A 5 10.78 -9.06 -10.65
N LYS A 6 10.74 -10.17 -9.91
CA LYS A 6 10.69 -10.20 -8.43
C LYS A 6 11.90 -9.57 -7.75
N THR A 7 13.05 -9.45 -8.42
CA THR A 7 14.22 -8.77 -7.86
C THR A 7 14.18 -7.26 -8.08
N THR A 8 13.18 -6.74 -8.80
CA THR A 8 12.93 -5.30 -8.89
C THR A 8 12.27 -4.80 -7.61
N GLY A 9 12.62 -3.60 -7.15
CA GLY A 9 11.97 -3.00 -5.98
C GLY A 9 10.54 -2.61 -6.32
N TYR A 10 9.59 -3.20 -5.61
CA TYR A 10 8.16 -2.86 -5.71
C TYR A 10 7.63 -2.42 -4.33
N PRO A 11 7.84 -1.14 -3.95
CA PRO A 11 7.49 -0.60 -2.65
C PRO A 11 6.02 -0.80 -2.21
N PRO A 12 5.01 -0.71 -3.10
CA PRO A 12 3.61 -0.86 -2.68
C PRO A 12 3.33 -2.19 -2.02
N LEU A 13 4.02 -3.27 -2.42
CA LEU A 13 3.83 -4.56 -1.78
C LEU A 13 4.19 -4.54 -0.28
N PHE A 14 5.29 -3.89 0.05
CA PHE A 14 5.78 -3.79 1.43
C PHE A 14 4.91 -2.84 2.25
N LEU A 15 4.48 -1.72 1.67
CA LEU A 15 3.55 -0.79 2.31
C LEU A 15 2.18 -1.43 2.55
N ASN A 16 1.61 -2.12 1.56
CA ASN A 16 0.34 -2.83 1.69
C ASN A 16 0.42 -3.87 2.82
N ALA A 17 1.50 -4.66 2.86
CA ALA A 17 1.68 -5.67 3.91
C ALA A 17 1.79 -5.05 5.31
N TYR A 18 2.53 -3.94 5.45
CA TYR A 18 2.65 -3.22 6.71
C TYR A 18 1.31 -2.61 7.16
N ILE A 19 0.59 -1.92 6.27
CA ILE A 19 -0.72 -1.35 6.58
C ILE A 19 -1.70 -2.46 6.97
N ASN A 20 -1.70 -3.58 6.26
CA ASN A 20 -2.53 -4.73 6.58
C ASN A 20 -2.29 -5.19 8.04
N ALA A 21 -1.02 -5.36 8.43
CA ALA A 21 -0.66 -5.75 9.79
C ALA A 21 -1.09 -4.71 10.85
N GLN A 22 -1.03 -3.41 10.53
CA GLN A 22 -1.53 -2.37 11.43
C GLN A 22 -3.05 -2.45 11.57
N LEU A 23 -3.80 -2.60 10.47
CA LEU A 23 -5.26 -2.71 10.51
C LEU A 23 -5.73 -3.97 11.26
N GLU A 24 -5.01 -5.08 11.11
CA GLU A 24 -5.24 -6.33 11.83
C GLU A 24 -5.01 -6.16 13.33
N ARG A 25 -3.92 -5.49 13.72
CA ARG A 25 -3.60 -5.17 15.12
C ARG A 25 -4.71 -4.39 15.83
N PHE A 26 -5.44 -3.55 15.11
CA PHE A 26 -6.57 -2.76 15.65
C PHE A 26 -7.94 -3.45 15.45
N GLY A 27 -8.00 -4.68 14.94
CA GLY A 27 -9.25 -5.42 14.74
C GLY A 27 -10.19 -4.79 13.71
N LEU A 28 -9.64 -4.03 12.77
CA LEU A 28 -10.38 -3.39 11.68
C LEU A 28 -10.61 -4.35 10.51
N ILE A 29 -9.66 -5.25 10.28
CA ILE A 29 -9.77 -6.35 9.30
C ILE A 29 -9.66 -7.70 10.01
N ALA A 30 -10.21 -8.75 9.39
CA ALA A 30 -9.99 -10.12 9.84
C ALA A 30 -8.53 -10.53 9.64
N GLU A 31 -8.05 -11.47 10.46
CA GLU A 31 -6.67 -11.95 10.37
C GLU A 31 -6.33 -12.45 8.96
N SER A 32 -5.11 -12.17 8.52
CA SER A 32 -4.67 -12.23 7.11
C SER A 32 -4.83 -13.58 6.41
N GLN A 33 -5.20 -14.65 7.12
CA GLN A 33 -5.26 -16.01 6.58
C GLN A 33 -6.63 -16.40 5.99
N THR A 34 -7.67 -15.57 6.14
CA THR A 34 -9.04 -15.94 5.72
C THR A 34 -9.68 -15.05 4.66
N MET A 35 -9.05 -13.93 4.26
CA MET A 35 -9.60 -13.06 3.22
C MET A 35 -9.08 -13.45 1.83
N LEU A 36 -9.90 -14.18 1.08
CA LEU A 36 -9.79 -14.32 -0.36
C LEU A 36 -10.92 -13.51 -1.01
N PRO A 37 -10.62 -12.42 -1.76
CA PRO A 37 -9.31 -11.87 -2.11
C PRO A 37 -8.66 -10.99 -1.01
N PRO A 38 -7.34 -10.74 -1.09
CA PRO A 38 -6.65 -9.81 -0.18
C PRO A 38 -7.23 -8.39 -0.29
N PRO A 39 -7.24 -7.61 0.80
CA PRO A 39 -7.94 -6.32 0.85
C PRO A 39 -7.33 -5.25 -0.08
N PHE A 40 -6.08 -5.43 -0.52
CA PHE A 40 -5.37 -4.51 -1.41
C PHE A 40 -5.42 -4.99 -2.86
N ILE A 41 -6.05 -4.20 -3.74
CA ILE A 41 -6.23 -4.53 -5.15
C ILE A 41 -5.64 -3.41 -6.02
N PRO A 42 -4.78 -3.72 -7.01
CA PRO A 42 -4.29 -2.69 -7.90
C PRO A 42 -5.42 -2.18 -8.81
N ALA A 43 -5.48 -0.86 -9.02
CA ALA A 43 -6.50 -0.21 -9.86
C ALA A 43 -6.44 -0.64 -11.34
N SER A 44 -5.37 -1.31 -11.77
CA SER A 44 -5.22 -1.87 -13.11
C SER A 44 -6.10 -3.09 -13.39
N VAL A 45 -6.77 -3.66 -12.38
CA VAL A 45 -7.71 -4.77 -12.59
C VAL A 45 -9.05 -4.18 -13.07
N PRO A 46 -9.43 -4.36 -14.35
CA PRO A 46 -10.69 -3.84 -14.86
C PRO A 46 -11.84 -4.62 -14.21
N THR A 47 -12.48 -4.00 -13.23
CA THR A 47 -13.70 -4.51 -12.61
C THR A 47 -14.72 -3.39 -12.63
N ASN A 48 -15.96 -3.71 -13.00
CA ASN A 48 -17.06 -2.80 -12.71
C ASN A 48 -17.15 -2.69 -11.18
N ILE A 49 -17.33 -1.49 -10.64
CA ILE A 49 -17.46 -1.28 -9.20
C ILE A 49 -18.55 -2.20 -8.62
N GLU A 50 -19.66 -2.40 -9.35
CA GLU A 50 -20.75 -3.30 -8.95
C GLU A 50 -20.34 -4.78 -8.94
N ASP A 51 -19.53 -5.22 -9.91
CA ASP A 51 -19.02 -6.59 -9.95
C ASP A 51 -17.96 -6.81 -8.86
N LEU A 52 -17.13 -5.80 -8.59
CA LEU A 52 -16.18 -5.79 -7.50
C LEU A 52 -16.89 -5.95 -6.15
N TYR A 53 -18.02 -5.25 -5.96
CA TYR A 53 -18.87 -5.37 -4.77
C TYR A 53 -19.58 -6.71 -4.65
N ASN A 54 -20.04 -7.31 -5.75
CA ASN A 54 -20.85 -8.52 -5.72
C ASN A 54 -19.98 -9.82 -5.73
N ASP A 55 -18.83 -9.82 -6.42
CA ASP A 55 -17.96 -11.00 -6.57
C ASP A 55 -16.73 -10.98 -5.65
N GLN A 56 -16.08 -9.83 -5.42
CA GLN A 56 -14.84 -9.78 -4.63
C GLN A 56 -15.08 -9.46 -3.17
N ILE A 57 -16.11 -8.69 -2.88
CA ILE A 57 -16.59 -8.57 -1.51
C ILE A 57 -17.67 -9.63 -1.33
N GLN A 58 -17.33 -10.79 -0.74
CA GLN A 58 -18.33 -11.69 -0.17
C GLN A 58 -19.00 -11.02 1.05
N ILE A 59 -19.70 -9.89 0.85
CA ILE A 59 -20.42 -9.10 1.86
C ILE A 59 -21.47 -9.96 2.60
N ARG A 60 -21.81 -11.15 2.08
CA ARG A 60 -22.76 -12.05 2.72
C ARG A 60 -22.17 -12.94 3.84
N GLY A 61 -20.88 -12.81 4.18
CA GLY A 61 -20.24 -13.63 5.23
C GLY A 61 -19.23 -12.95 6.15
N THR A 62 -18.68 -11.78 5.79
CA THR A 62 -17.67 -11.09 6.60
C THR A 62 -18.27 -9.88 7.32
N GLU A 63 -18.11 -9.80 8.64
CA GLU A 63 -18.74 -8.76 9.48
C GLU A 63 -18.29 -7.32 9.15
N LYS A 64 -17.08 -7.14 8.57
CA LYS A 64 -16.49 -5.82 8.23
C LYS A 64 -15.85 -5.84 6.83
N PRO A 65 -16.64 -5.70 5.75
CA PRO A 65 -16.10 -5.67 4.39
C PRO A 65 -15.35 -4.37 4.14
N ILE A 66 -14.04 -4.47 3.91
CA ILE A 66 -13.16 -3.36 3.53
C ILE A 66 -12.47 -3.72 2.22
N LEU A 67 -12.44 -2.76 1.31
CA LEU A 67 -11.74 -2.87 0.04
C LEU A 67 -10.83 -1.65 -0.11
N ILE A 68 -9.55 -1.89 -0.36
CA ILE A 68 -8.55 -0.84 -0.58
C ILE A 68 -8.00 -1.02 -1.99
N MET A 69 -8.43 -0.16 -2.91
CA MET A 69 -7.83 -0.10 -4.24
C MET A 69 -6.62 0.83 -4.21
N TYR A 70 -5.56 0.49 -4.91
CA TYR A 70 -4.37 1.33 -4.96
C TYR A 70 -3.88 1.58 -6.38
N ASP A 71 -3.37 2.80 -6.60
CA ASP A 71 -2.71 3.18 -7.85
C ASP A 71 -1.41 3.91 -7.58
N ARG A 72 -0.41 3.71 -8.44
CA ARG A 72 0.93 4.25 -8.28
C ARG A 72 1.13 5.46 -9.16
N LEU A 73 1.52 6.56 -8.56
CA LEU A 73 2.04 7.73 -9.26
C LEU A 73 3.56 7.76 -9.15
N THR A 74 4.23 7.22 -10.18
CA THR A 74 5.70 7.21 -10.23
C THR A 74 6.23 8.59 -10.62
N ARG A 75 7.10 9.18 -9.80
CA ARG A 75 7.80 10.42 -10.15
C ARG A 75 9.16 10.09 -10.77
N PHE A 76 9.43 10.67 -11.94
CA PHE A 76 10.75 10.56 -12.56
C PHE A 76 11.80 11.30 -11.73
N ARG A 77 12.99 10.70 -11.62
CA ARG A 77 14.06 11.24 -10.78
C ARG A 77 14.56 12.58 -11.34
N PRO A 78 14.60 13.65 -10.53
CA PRO A 78 15.14 14.93 -10.97
C PRO A 78 16.66 15.02 -10.84
N THR A 79 17.29 14.14 -10.04
CA THR A 79 18.74 14.21 -9.73
C THR A 79 19.52 13.02 -10.31
N PRO A 80 20.80 13.24 -10.69
CA PRO A 80 21.65 12.20 -11.27
C PRO A 80 22.39 11.34 -10.21
N PHE A 81 22.39 11.74 -8.93
CA PHE A 81 23.16 11.07 -7.88
C PHE A 81 22.30 10.14 -7.02
N TYR A 82 22.84 8.93 -6.80
CA TYR A 82 22.30 7.78 -6.07
C TYR A 82 20.85 7.38 -6.43
N ARG A 83 20.52 6.08 -6.31
CA ARG A 83 19.19 5.58 -6.65
C ARG A 83 18.15 5.89 -5.56
N HIS A 84 18.03 7.15 -5.15
CA HIS A 84 16.93 7.61 -4.31
C HIS A 84 15.72 7.91 -5.20
N LYS A 85 14.59 7.26 -4.94
CA LYS A 85 13.34 7.46 -5.68
C LYS A 85 12.26 7.96 -4.74
N ARG A 86 11.46 8.88 -5.25
CA ARG A 86 10.23 9.34 -4.61
C ARG A 86 9.06 8.86 -5.42
N GLU A 87 8.08 8.26 -4.78
CA GLU A 87 6.84 7.84 -5.42
C GLU A 87 5.65 8.20 -4.54
N GLN A 88 4.49 8.33 -5.18
CA GLN A 88 3.23 8.51 -4.50
C GLN A 88 2.33 7.32 -4.79
N LEU A 89 1.59 6.89 -3.78
CA LEU A 89 0.63 5.79 -3.86
C LEU A 89 -0.73 6.32 -3.41
N ILE A 90 -1.72 6.20 -4.27
CA ILE A 90 -3.08 6.64 -4.02
C ILE A 90 -3.86 5.41 -3.56
N TYR A 91 -4.49 5.49 -2.40
CA TYR A 91 -5.46 4.49 -1.95
C TYR A 91 -6.87 5.05 -2.03
N PHE A 92 -7.76 4.24 -2.58
CA PHE A 92 -9.20 4.41 -2.55
C PHE A 92 -9.74 3.37 -1.57
N ILE A 93 -10.29 3.86 -0.46
CA ILE A 93 -10.80 3.01 0.62
C ILE A 93 -12.31 2.99 0.51
N TYR A 94 -12.86 1.79 0.32
CA TYR A 94 -14.28 1.53 0.19
C TYR A 94 -14.77 0.71 1.39
N THR A 95 -15.85 1.17 2.01
CA THR A 95 -16.49 0.47 3.14
C THR A 95 -17.99 0.73 3.16
N ALA A 96 -18.74 -0.22 3.73
CA ALA A 96 -20.18 -0.10 3.98
C ALA A 96 -20.51 0.72 5.25
N GLN A 97 -19.54 0.92 6.15
CA GLN A 97 -19.72 1.59 7.44
C GLN A 97 -18.79 2.82 7.54
N ASP A 98 -19.33 3.95 7.97
CA ASP A 98 -18.63 5.23 8.11
C ASP A 98 -17.63 5.24 9.28
N GLU A 99 -17.99 4.67 10.43
CA GLU A 99 -17.12 4.58 11.59
C GLU A 99 -15.84 3.80 11.26
N THR A 100 -15.99 2.69 10.54
CA THR A 100 -14.88 1.86 10.07
C THR A 100 -13.95 2.65 9.14
N LEU A 101 -14.49 3.49 8.25
CA LEU A 101 -13.69 4.35 7.37
C LEU A 101 -12.81 5.31 8.19
N LEU A 102 -13.41 6.00 9.15
CA LEU A 102 -12.72 7.00 9.96
C LEU A 102 -11.63 6.36 10.82
N ASN A 103 -11.89 5.17 11.38
CA ASN A 103 -10.90 4.42 12.15
C ASN A 103 -9.74 3.94 11.28
N ILE A 104 -9.99 3.45 10.05
CA ILE A 104 -8.92 3.07 9.11
C ILE A 104 -8.04 4.27 8.79
N MET A 105 -8.66 5.41 8.46
CA MET A 105 -7.93 6.64 8.14
C MET A 105 -7.01 7.04 9.29
N ARG A 106 -7.53 7.04 10.51
CA ARG A 106 -6.78 7.38 11.72
C ARG A 106 -5.59 6.42 11.95
N VAL A 107 -5.79 5.12 11.76
CA VAL A 107 -4.71 4.12 11.93
C VAL A 107 -3.63 4.32 10.87
N ILE A 108 -4.01 4.55 9.61
CA ILE A 108 -3.05 4.75 8.53
C ILE A 108 -2.24 6.03 8.75
N THR A 109 -2.89 7.15 9.12
CA THR A 109 -2.18 8.41 9.38
C THR A 109 -1.24 8.29 10.57
N GLU A 110 -1.67 7.69 11.68
CA GLU A 110 -0.81 7.50 12.86
C GLU A 110 0.39 6.59 12.55
N ALA A 111 0.18 5.54 11.76
CA ALA A 111 1.23 4.58 11.44
C ALA A 111 2.28 5.18 10.50
N LEU A 112 1.87 6.02 9.54
CA LEU A 112 2.69 6.43 8.40
C LEU A 112 3.08 7.92 8.38
N ASP A 113 2.36 8.80 9.06
CA ASP A 113 2.62 10.26 9.06
C ASP A 113 3.62 10.68 10.15
N ARG A 114 4.74 9.95 10.23
CA ARG A 114 5.84 10.21 11.18
C ARG A 114 7.20 10.33 10.47
N GLU A 115 7.19 10.70 9.19
CA GLU A 115 8.37 10.91 8.35
C GLU A 115 9.40 9.77 8.41
N ASP A 116 10.57 10.04 8.98
CA ASP A 116 11.69 9.11 9.12
C ASP A 116 11.41 8.01 10.15
N ALA A 117 10.72 8.34 11.24
CA ALA A 117 10.33 7.37 12.26
C ALA A 117 9.35 6.32 11.71
N ALA A 118 8.41 6.73 10.87
CA ALA A 118 7.53 5.79 10.15
C ALA A 118 8.34 4.89 9.19
N ALA A 119 9.27 5.47 8.44
CA ALA A 119 10.12 4.70 7.54
C ALA A 119 10.98 3.65 8.27
N GLN A 120 11.57 4.01 9.42
CA GLN A 120 12.35 3.10 10.24
C GLN A 120 11.48 1.97 10.84
N ASP A 121 10.26 2.28 11.27
CA ASP A 121 9.31 1.31 11.79
C ASP A 121 8.92 0.28 10.72
N ILE A 122 8.59 0.74 9.50
CA ILE A 122 8.31 -0.12 8.35
C ILE A 122 9.50 -1.03 8.04
N ASN A 123 10.71 -0.48 7.95
CA ASN A 123 11.92 -1.28 7.68
C ASN A 123 12.16 -2.33 8.79
N SER A 124 11.93 -1.98 10.05
CA SER A 124 12.08 -2.88 11.20
C SER A 124 11.03 -4.00 11.19
N TRP A 125 9.79 -3.66 10.83
CA TRP A 125 8.71 -4.63 10.67
C TRP A 125 8.99 -5.59 9.51
N LEU A 126 9.45 -5.10 8.35
CA LEU A 126 9.81 -5.91 7.19
C LEU A 126 10.98 -6.86 7.45
N LYS A 127 11.94 -6.43 8.28
CA LYS A 127 13.05 -7.27 8.73
C LYS A 127 12.57 -8.42 9.62
N SER A 128 11.54 -8.17 10.44
CA SER A 128 10.96 -9.17 11.35
C SER A 128 9.94 -10.07 10.65
N ASN A 129 9.32 -9.59 9.56
CA ASN A 129 8.26 -10.27 8.81
C ASN A 129 8.64 -10.36 7.32
N PRO A 130 9.63 -11.20 6.95
CA PRO A 130 10.03 -11.35 5.56
C PRO A 130 8.88 -11.94 4.72
N LEU A 131 8.59 -11.33 3.58
CA LEU A 131 7.56 -11.80 2.66
C LEU A 131 8.10 -13.00 1.86
N ALA A 132 7.47 -14.17 1.97
CA ALA A 132 7.94 -15.41 1.34
C ALA A 132 8.06 -15.35 -0.20
N TYR A 133 7.33 -14.42 -0.83
CA TYR A 133 7.20 -14.31 -2.28
C TYR A 133 7.98 -13.14 -2.91
N ALA A 134 8.62 -12.29 -2.10
CA ALA A 134 9.42 -11.16 -2.57
C ALA A 134 10.64 -10.90 -1.66
N PRO A 135 11.85 -10.71 -2.22
CA PRO A 135 13.02 -10.34 -1.42
C PRO A 135 12.85 -8.94 -0.83
N THR A 136 13.24 -8.73 0.43
CA THR A 136 13.27 -7.40 1.08
C THR A 136 14.39 -6.54 0.47
N ASN A 137 14.14 -6.01 -0.72
CA ASN A 137 15.09 -5.26 -1.55
C ASN A 137 14.80 -3.75 -1.60
N VAL A 138 13.88 -3.26 -0.77
CA VAL A 138 13.48 -1.86 -0.67
C VAL A 138 13.75 -1.37 0.75
N PHE A 139 14.35 -0.19 0.86
CA PHE A 139 14.56 0.51 2.13
C PHE A 139 13.91 1.89 2.06
N PHE A 140 13.04 2.18 3.03
CA PHE A 140 12.33 3.46 3.12
C PHE A 140 13.12 4.49 3.92
N HIS A 141 13.10 5.76 3.49
CA HIS A 141 13.75 6.88 4.18
C HIS A 141 12.76 7.84 4.85
N ASN A 142 11.64 8.10 4.20
CA ASN A 142 10.62 9.03 4.69
C ASN A 142 9.26 8.59 4.14
N VAL A 143 8.21 8.71 4.96
CA VAL A 143 6.83 8.47 4.57
C VAL A 143 5.95 9.62 5.06
N ARG A 144 5.05 10.11 4.20
CA ARG A 144 4.07 11.16 4.50
C ARG A 144 2.70 10.75 3.98
N VAL A 145 1.66 11.14 4.71
CA VAL A 145 0.28 10.88 4.32
C VAL A 145 -0.45 12.20 4.04
N TYR A 146 -1.09 12.28 2.89
CA TYR A 146 -1.98 13.37 2.52
C TYR A 146 -3.40 12.83 2.41
N GLN A 147 -4.34 13.51 3.05
CA GLN A 147 -5.75 13.28 2.79
C GLN A 147 -6.16 14.08 1.56
N ALA A 148 -6.74 13.42 0.57
CA ALA A 148 -7.38 14.10 -0.54
C ALA A 148 -8.85 14.36 -0.15
N ASP A 149 -9.21 15.63 0.02
CA ASP A 149 -10.59 16.01 0.29
C ASP A 149 -11.38 15.99 -1.03
N GLU A 150 -12.25 14.99 -1.19
CA GLU A 150 -13.34 15.07 -2.17
C GLU A 150 -14.54 15.63 -1.41
N SER A 151 -14.97 16.84 -1.79
CA SER A 151 -16.12 17.52 -1.22
C SER A 151 -17.38 16.69 -1.41
N ARG A 152 -17.65 15.76 -0.50
CA ARG A 152 -18.89 14.99 -0.34
C ARG A 152 -19.53 14.60 -1.69
N ASP A 153 -18.78 13.88 -2.53
CA ASP A 153 -19.40 13.14 -3.62
C ASP A 153 -20.15 11.96 -3.00
N VAL A 154 -21.42 12.21 -2.67
CA VAL A 154 -22.41 11.15 -2.61
C VAL A 154 -22.43 10.58 -4.02
N VAL A 155 -21.69 9.48 -4.23
CA VAL A 155 -21.74 8.71 -5.48
C VAL A 155 -23.22 8.52 -5.82
N GLU A 156 -23.62 9.12 -6.93
CA GLU A 156 -25.00 9.46 -7.22
C GLU A 156 -25.89 8.21 -7.29
N LEU A 157 -27.04 8.31 -6.62
CA LEU A 157 -28.11 7.32 -6.51
C LEU A 157 -28.57 6.78 -7.87
N ALA A 158 -28.07 5.60 -8.27
CA ALA A 158 -28.79 4.73 -9.19
C ALA A 158 -29.06 3.32 -8.63
N SER A 159 -28.45 2.93 -7.51
CA SER A 159 -28.68 1.61 -6.90
C SER A 159 -28.35 1.60 -5.40
N ALA A 160 -29.25 2.15 -4.57
CA ALA A 160 -29.57 1.79 -3.17
C ALA A 160 -28.49 1.25 -2.17
N LYS A 161 -27.18 1.47 -2.37
CA LYS A 161 -26.12 1.09 -1.42
C LYS A 161 -25.29 2.32 -1.06
N THR A 162 -25.43 2.80 0.17
CA THR A 162 -24.59 3.88 0.72
C THR A 162 -23.19 3.34 0.95
N LEU A 163 -22.25 3.70 0.08
CA LEU A 163 -20.84 3.37 0.20
C LEU A 163 -20.08 4.60 0.63
N PHE A 164 -19.23 4.44 1.63
CA PHE A 164 -18.33 5.48 2.06
C PHE A 164 -16.98 5.29 1.39
N VAL A 165 -16.49 6.36 0.78
CA VAL A 165 -15.23 6.39 0.05
C VAL A 165 -14.34 7.47 0.65
N ASN A 166 -13.08 7.14 0.86
CA ASN A 166 -12.04 8.14 1.16
C ASN A 166 -10.80 7.85 0.33
N LYS A 167 -10.07 8.92 0.03
CA LYS A 167 -8.84 8.89 -0.75
C LYS A 167 -7.69 9.43 0.07
N ILE A 168 -6.64 8.63 0.15
CA ILE A 168 -5.37 9.04 0.75
C ILE A 168 -4.25 8.90 -0.26
N ILE A 169 -3.26 9.76 -0.13
CA ILE A 169 -2.04 9.74 -0.93
C ILE A 169 -0.88 9.52 0.04
N ILE A 170 -0.09 8.50 -0.21
CA ILE A 170 1.10 8.19 0.56
C ILE A 170 2.31 8.51 -0.29
N GLU A 171 3.06 9.53 0.11
CA GLU A 171 4.37 9.83 -0.47
C GLU A 171 5.44 9.10 0.30
N TYR A 172 6.34 8.43 -0.41
CA TYR A 172 7.47 7.77 0.22
C TYR A 172 8.73 7.90 -0.60
N ASP A 173 9.83 8.00 0.14
CA ASP A 173 11.18 8.02 -0.34
C ASP A 173 11.83 6.67 -0.08
N TYR A 174 12.42 6.06 -1.11
CA TYR A 174 13.03 4.75 -1.00
C TYR A 174 14.25 4.58 -1.90
N HIS A 175 15.07 3.59 -1.58
CA HIS A 175 16.08 3.06 -2.49
C HIS A 175 15.98 1.53 -2.59
N THR A 176 16.60 0.98 -3.63
CA THR A 176 16.66 -0.47 -3.85
C THR A 176 18.05 -1.02 -3.59
N ASN A 177 18.09 -2.24 -3.07
CA ASN A 177 19.31 -3.00 -2.79
C ASN A 177 19.83 -3.60 -4.09
N ASP A 178 20.31 -2.72 -4.98
CA ASP A 178 20.83 -3.15 -6.27
C ASP A 178 22.30 -3.53 -6.10
N THR A 179 22.65 -4.71 -6.60
CA THR A 179 24.04 -5.03 -6.91
C THR A 179 24.24 -4.81 -8.40
N ILE A 180 24.96 -3.75 -8.77
CA ILE A 180 25.29 -3.45 -10.16
C ILE A 180 26.63 -4.11 -10.46
N THR A 181 26.66 -5.02 -11.42
CA THR A 181 27.94 -5.59 -11.90
C THR A 181 28.38 -4.83 -13.15
N ILE A 182 29.58 -4.23 -13.10
CA ILE A 182 30.20 -3.59 -14.26
C ILE A 182 31.49 -4.37 -14.55
N GLY A 183 31.53 -5.09 -15.67
CA GLY A 183 32.61 -6.03 -15.95
C GLY A 183 32.63 -7.19 -14.94
N SER A 184 33.74 -7.39 -14.23
CA SER A 184 33.89 -8.38 -13.16
C SER A 184 33.68 -7.81 -11.75
N THR A 185 33.45 -6.50 -11.61
CA THR A 185 33.32 -5.83 -10.32
C THR A 185 31.86 -5.64 -9.97
N SER A 186 31.47 -6.15 -8.80
CA SER A 186 30.12 -5.95 -8.24
C SER A 186 30.13 -4.75 -7.29
N TYR A 187 29.29 -3.77 -7.59
CA TYR A 187 29.01 -2.63 -6.73
C TYR A 187 27.71 -2.91 -6.00
N THR A 188 27.80 -3.23 -4.71
CA THR A 188 26.63 -3.33 -3.84
C THR A 188 26.41 -1.98 -3.17
N ASN A 189 25.15 -1.58 -3.15
CA ASN A 189 24.73 -0.39 -2.46
C ASN A 189 25.01 -0.49 -0.95
N ILE A 190 25.91 0.36 -0.43
CA ILE A 190 26.39 0.33 0.96
C ILE A 190 25.41 0.91 1.99
N TYR A 191 24.29 1.49 1.56
CA TYR A 191 23.29 2.07 2.48
C TYR A 191 22.20 1.07 2.89
N THR A 192 22.54 -0.22 2.91
CA THR A 192 21.66 -1.35 3.27
C THR A 192 22.00 -1.96 4.61
#